data_AF-A0A842VG28-F1
#
_entry.id   AF-A0A842VG28-F1
#
_cell.length_a   1.000
_cell.length_b   1.000
_cell.length_c   1.000
_cell.angle_alpha   90.00
_cell.angle_beta   90.00
_cell.angle_gamma   90.00
#
_symmetry.space_group_name_H-M   'P 1'
#
loop_
_entity.id
_entity.type
_entity.pdbx_description
1 polymer ?
#
loop_
_entity_poly.entity_id
_entity_poly.type
_entity_poly.pdbx_seq_one_letter_code
_entity_poly.pdbx_strand_id
1 'polypeptide(L)'
;MQYDMGIDEWRRIEGESKARLDNAWLAKLLGGGLMKGLSYLLVGRRRFTSDLLAKFAVSRQASPEFKGKIVLVDCNNRFNPYAISKMAVSNGLSPTETLENVLISRSFTWHQLVETLQNRLNPLVDRSCVDAVLVSGITKFFEYEQSYFQELLQAISGVKKVIAKRR
;
A
#
# COMPACT_ATOMS: atom_id res chain seq x y z
N MET A 1 4.46 -26.40 12.78
CA MET A 1 5.07 -25.24 12.11
C MET A 1 5.72 -25.79 10.86
N GLN A 2 5.20 -25.43 9.68
CA GLN A 2 5.77 -25.87 8.41
C GLN A 2 6.89 -24.89 8.06
N TYR A 3 8.09 -25.41 7.83
CA TYR A 3 9.26 -24.62 7.46
C TYR A 3 9.55 -24.87 5.98
N ASP A 4 9.65 -23.79 5.21
CA ASP A 4 10.08 -23.85 3.82
C ASP A 4 11.61 -23.82 3.75
N MET A 5 12.20 -24.63 2.88
CA MET A 5 13.64 -24.58 2.64
C MET A 5 14.00 -23.24 1.99
N GLY A 6 15.09 -22.61 2.46
CA GLY A 6 15.49 -21.28 1.96
C GLY A 6 15.72 -21.23 0.43
N ILE A 7 16.11 -22.37 -0.18
CA ILE A 7 16.30 -22.46 -1.63
C ILE A 7 14.99 -22.45 -2.40
N ASP A 8 13.93 -23.05 -1.86
CA ASP A 8 12.61 -23.08 -2.48
C ASP A 8 11.96 -21.70 -2.39
N GLU A 9 12.13 -21.03 -1.24
CA GLU A 9 11.69 -19.65 -1.07
C GLU A 9 12.46 -18.69 -1.99
N TRP A 10 13.77 -18.89 -2.18
CA TRP A 10 14.57 -18.08 -3.11
C TRP A 10 14.10 -18.24 -4.57
N ARG A 11 13.90 -19.48 -5.04
CA ARG A 11 13.39 -19.75 -6.39
C ARG A 11 11.99 -19.17 -6.61
N ARG A 12 11.13 -19.25 -5.60
CA ARG A 12 9.80 -18.64 -5.62
C ARG A 12 9.88 -17.12 -5.77
N ILE A 13 10.73 -16.48 -4.96
CA ILE A 13 10.96 -15.03 -4.99
C ILE A 13 11.55 -14.56 -6.33
N GLU A 14 12.47 -15.32 -6.91
CA GLU A 14 13.11 -14.98 -8.19
C GLU A 14 12.10 -14.99 -9.35
N GLY A 15 11.12 -15.91 -9.32
CA GLY A 15 10.05 -16.00 -10.32
C GLY A 15 8.88 -15.02 -10.13
N GLU A 16 8.81 -14.31 -9.01
CA GLU A 16 7.71 -13.40 -8.70
C GLU A 16 7.80 -12.08 -9.49
N SER A 17 6.67 -11.67 -10.10
CA SER A 17 6.59 -10.41 -10.82
C SER A 17 6.62 -9.21 -9.87
N LYS A 18 7.43 -8.21 -10.21
CA LYS A 18 7.55 -6.96 -9.45
C LYS A 18 6.57 -5.93 -10.00
N ALA A 19 5.81 -5.30 -9.11
CA ALA A 19 4.99 -4.15 -9.45
C ALA A 19 5.90 -3.00 -9.89
N ARG A 20 5.70 -2.54 -11.13
CA ARG A 20 6.47 -1.46 -11.74
C ARG A 20 6.31 -0.15 -10.96
N LEU A 21 7.39 0.61 -10.92
CA LEU A 21 7.43 1.98 -10.40
C LEU A 21 7.77 2.94 -11.55
N ASP A 22 7.09 4.07 -11.60
CA ASP A 22 7.34 5.10 -12.63
C ASP A 22 8.67 5.83 -12.41
N ASN A 23 9.17 5.80 -11.19
CA ASN A 23 10.41 6.44 -10.82
C ASN A 23 11.59 5.49 -11.12
N ALA A 24 12.37 5.82 -12.15
CA ALA A 24 13.48 4.99 -12.63
C ALA A 24 14.56 4.73 -11.57
N TRP A 25 14.93 5.74 -10.76
CA TRP A 25 15.96 5.54 -9.74
C TRP A 25 15.45 4.67 -8.59
N LEU A 26 14.19 4.83 -8.20
CA LEU A 26 13.58 4.02 -7.14
C LEU A 26 13.36 2.58 -7.61
N ALA A 27 12.95 2.40 -8.87
CA ALA A 27 12.87 1.09 -9.50
C ALA A 27 14.25 0.41 -9.50
N LYS A 28 15.32 1.12 -9.88
CA LYS A 28 16.68 0.59 -9.83
C LYS A 28 17.11 0.21 -8.41
N LEU A 29 16.83 1.06 -7.43
CA LEU A 29 17.13 0.80 -6.02
C LEU A 29 16.44 -0.46 -5.50
N LEU A 30 15.22 -0.75 -5.98
CA LEU A 30 14.42 -1.91 -5.58
C LEU A 30 14.59 -3.11 -6.53
N GLY A 31 15.60 -3.08 -7.40
CA GLY A 31 15.89 -4.19 -8.33
C GLY A 31 14.78 -4.45 -9.35
N GLY A 32 14.10 -3.40 -9.82
CA GLY A 32 13.10 -3.44 -10.87
C GLY A 32 11.67 -3.04 -10.46
N GLY A 33 11.36 -3.01 -9.16
CA GLY A 33 10.02 -2.64 -8.68
C GLY A 33 9.71 -3.15 -7.27
N LEU A 34 8.44 -3.06 -6.88
CA LEU A 34 7.95 -3.58 -5.60
C LEU A 34 7.56 -5.05 -5.72
N MET A 35 8.13 -5.90 -4.88
CA MET A 35 7.77 -7.31 -4.82
C MET A 35 6.45 -7.48 -4.08
N LYS A 36 5.60 -8.39 -4.59
CA LYS A 36 4.36 -8.77 -3.92
C LYS A 36 4.69 -9.49 -2.60
N GLY A 37 3.80 -9.35 -1.61
CA GLY A 37 3.96 -9.99 -0.30
C GLY A 37 4.98 -9.31 0.64
N LEU A 38 5.65 -8.23 0.23
CA LEU A 38 6.52 -7.44 1.10
C LEU A 38 5.83 -6.16 1.56
N SER A 39 6.23 -5.68 2.74
CA SER A 39 5.90 -4.33 3.22
C SER A 39 7.08 -3.41 3.03
N TYR A 40 6.84 -2.22 2.51
CA TYR A 40 7.85 -1.21 2.26
C TYR A 40 7.58 0.02 3.11
N LEU A 41 8.57 0.44 3.90
CA LEU A 41 8.48 1.67 4.69
C LEU A 41 9.22 2.80 3.98
N LEU A 42 8.47 3.83 3.59
CA LEU A 42 9.00 5.01 2.92
C LEU A 42 9.09 6.17 3.91
N VAL A 43 10.31 6.54 4.30
CA VAL A 43 10.57 7.65 5.23
C VAL A 43 11.11 8.85 4.45
N GLY A 44 10.53 10.02 4.67
CA GLY A 44 10.96 11.24 4.02
C GLY A 44 9.97 12.38 4.13
N ARG A 45 10.16 13.42 3.30
CA ARG A 45 9.27 14.59 3.27
C ARG A 45 7.84 14.17 2.95
N ARG A 46 6.89 14.56 3.82
CA ARG A 46 5.46 14.22 3.72
C ARG A 46 4.85 14.42 2.33
N ARG A 47 5.16 15.54 1.67
CA ARG A 47 4.68 15.82 0.31
C ARG A 47 5.18 14.77 -0.68
N PHE A 48 6.47 14.48 -0.66
CA PHE A 48 7.10 13.56 -1.59
C PHE A 48 6.56 12.12 -1.42
N THR A 49 6.45 11.63 -0.19
CA THR A 49 5.96 10.27 0.07
C THR A 49 4.49 10.13 -0.31
N SER A 50 3.63 11.10 0.02
CA SER A 50 2.23 11.11 -0.43
C SER A 50 2.09 11.17 -1.95
N ASP A 51 2.88 12.01 -2.63
CA ASP A 51 2.85 12.12 -4.09
C ASP A 51 3.32 10.81 -4.75
N LEU A 52 4.31 10.12 -4.15
CA LEU A 52 4.77 8.81 -4.63
C LEU A 52 3.69 7.73 -4.50
N LEU A 53 2.98 7.69 -3.37
CA LEU A 53 1.84 6.77 -3.18
C LEU A 53 0.73 7.04 -4.20
N ALA A 54 0.40 8.30 -4.45
CA ALA A 54 -0.62 8.68 -5.43
C ALA A 54 -0.22 8.30 -6.86
N LYS A 55 1.04 8.52 -7.25
CA LYS A 55 1.57 8.09 -8.55
C LYS A 55 1.50 6.58 -8.71
N PHE A 56 1.96 5.84 -7.70
CA PHE A 56 1.88 4.38 -7.71
C PHE A 56 0.44 3.87 -7.82
N ALA A 57 -0.51 4.47 -7.09
CA ALA A 57 -1.92 4.09 -7.14
C ALA A 57 -2.53 4.21 -8.55
N VAL A 58 -2.04 5.15 -9.37
CA VAL A 58 -2.48 5.30 -10.76
C VAL A 58 -1.70 4.39 -11.69
N SER A 59 -0.37 4.46 -11.65
CA SER A 59 0.46 3.75 -12.63
C SER A 59 0.40 2.24 -12.48
N ARG A 60 0.11 1.75 -11.27
CA ARG A 60 -0.18 0.33 -11.06
C ARG A 60 -1.38 -0.14 -11.88
N GLN A 61 -2.38 0.69 -12.10
CA GLN A 61 -3.59 0.33 -12.87
C GLN A 61 -3.35 0.26 -14.37
N ALA A 62 -2.29 0.92 -14.88
CA ALA A 62 -1.85 0.78 -16.27
C ALA A 62 -1.08 -0.54 -16.54
N SER A 63 -0.72 -1.28 -15.48
CA SER A 63 -0.06 -2.56 -15.64
C SER A 63 -1.06 -3.66 -16.03
N PRO A 64 -0.75 -4.51 -17.02
CA PRO A 64 -1.61 -5.65 -17.40
C PRO A 64 -1.79 -6.67 -16.26
N GLU A 65 -0.87 -6.70 -15.29
CA GLU A 65 -1.00 -7.53 -14.09
C GLU A 65 -1.91 -6.95 -12.99
N PHE A 66 -2.50 -5.77 -13.19
CA PHE A 66 -3.43 -5.21 -12.22
C PHE A 66 -4.74 -6.01 -12.23
N LYS A 67 -5.16 -6.52 -11.07
CA LYS A 67 -6.33 -7.42 -10.98
C LYS A 67 -7.40 -6.99 -9.97
N GLY A 68 -7.39 -5.74 -9.49
CA GLY A 68 -8.19 -5.43 -8.32
C GLY A 68 -8.38 -3.96 -7.97
N LYS A 69 -8.29 -3.68 -6.68
CA LYS A 69 -8.47 -2.35 -6.07
C LYS A 69 -7.18 -1.93 -5.37
N ILE A 70 -6.93 -0.63 -5.34
CA ILE A 70 -5.89 -0.02 -4.51
C ILE A 70 -6.56 0.51 -3.24
N VAL A 71 -6.14 0.01 -2.08
CA VAL A 71 -6.59 0.55 -0.79
C VAL A 71 -5.63 1.65 -0.37
N LEU A 72 -6.17 2.82 -0.03
CA LEU A 72 -5.40 3.98 0.42
C LEU A 72 -5.90 4.44 1.79
N VAL A 73 -5.06 4.26 2.81
CA VAL A 73 -5.27 4.80 4.15
C VAL A 73 -4.54 6.15 4.24
N ASP A 74 -5.28 7.25 4.27
CA ASP A 74 -4.73 8.61 4.23
C ASP A 74 -4.76 9.28 5.61
N CYS A 75 -3.61 9.30 6.30
CA CYS A 75 -3.45 10.06 7.56
C CYS A 75 -2.88 11.46 7.32
N ASN A 76 -2.25 11.70 6.17
CA ASN A 76 -1.69 13.01 5.84
C ASN A 76 -2.72 14.00 5.32
N ASN A 77 -3.94 13.56 5.02
CA ASN A 77 -5.00 14.34 4.39
C ASN A 77 -4.51 15.01 3.09
N ARG A 78 -3.86 14.21 2.23
CA ARG A 78 -3.27 14.69 0.96
C ARG A 78 -3.85 14.00 -0.27
N PHE A 79 -4.72 13.00 -0.11
CA PHE A 79 -5.40 12.42 -1.25
C PHE A 79 -6.24 13.47 -1.98
N ASN A 80 -6.02 13.60 -3.29
CA ASN A 80 -6.72 14.54 -4.15
C ASN A 80 -7.26 13.80 -5.39
N PRO A 81 -8.59 13.59 -5.52
CA PRO A 81 -9.16 12.86 -6.64
C PRO A 81 -8.89 13.54 -7.98
N TYR A 82 -8.82 14.88 -8.04
CA TYR A 82 -8.50 15.60 -9.27
C TYR A 82 -7.07 15.31 -9.75
N ALA A 83 -6.13 15.18 -8.82
CA ALA A 83 -4.75 14.82 -9.16
C ALA A 83 -4.69 13.38 -9.69
N ILE A 84 -5.42 12.45 -9.07
CA ILE A 84 -5.54 11.06 -9.54
C ILE A 84 -6.14 11.02 -10.95
N SER A 85 -7.25 11.71 -11.19
CA SER A 85 -7.90 11.80 -12.51
C SER A 85 -6.98 12.37 -13.58
N LYS A 86 -6.25 13.46 -13.28
CA LYS A 86 -5.31 14.05 -14.22
C LYS A 86 -4.15 13.10 -14.56
N MET A 87 -3.64 12.38 -13.57
CA MET A 87 -2.62 11.36 -13.77
C MET A 87 -3.17 10.18 -14.59
N ALA A 88 -4.42 9.77 -14.36
CA ALA A 88 -5.08 8.72 -15.12
C ALA A 88 -5.12 9.06 -16.62
N VAL A 89 -5.61 10.25 -16.98
CA VAL A 89 -5.61 10.72 -18.38
C VAL A 89 -4.20 10.70 -18.96
N SER A 90 -3.21 11.18 -18.21
CA SER A 90 -1.81 11.22 -18.67
C SER A 90 -1.20 9.84 -18.90
N ASN A 91 -1.78 8.79 -18.31
CA ASN A 91 -1.39 7.39 -18.49
C ASN A 91 -2.33 6.63 -19.46
N GLY A 92 -3.22 7.32 -20.16
CA GLY A 92 -4.18 6.71 -21.08
C GLY A 92 -5.28 5.88 -20.39
N LEU A 93 -5.54 6.12 -19.10
CA LEU A 93 -6.56 5.45 -18.31
C LEU A 93 -7.84 6.27 -18.21
N SER A 94 -8.98 5.60 -18.05
CA SER A 94 -10.25 6.24 -17.69
C SER A 94 -10.16 6.84 -16.28
N PRO A 95 -10.40 8.14 -16.09
CA PRO A 95 -10.38 8.76 -14.76
C PRO A 95 -11.43 8.17 -13.81
N THR A 96 -12.62 7.87 -14.34
CA THR A 96 -13.73 7.31 -13.57
C THR A 96 -13.38 5.92 -13.06
N GLU A 97 -12.95 5.02 -13.94
CA GLU A 97 -12.56 3.65 -13.56
C GLU A 97 -11.35 3.68 -12.60
N THR A 98 -10.39 4.58 -12.83
CA THR A 98 -9.21 4.73 -11.96
C THR A 98 -9.61 5.10 -10.54
N LEU A 99 -10.56 6.03 -10.37
CA LEU A 99 -11.07 6.44 -9.06
C LEU A 99 -11.92 5.35 -8.41
N GLU A 100 -12.78 4.66 -9.18
CA GLU A 100 -13.57 3.53 -8.70
C GLU A 100 -12.70 2.38 -8.19
N ASN A 101 -11.47 2.28 -8.70
CA ASN A 101 -10.49 1.30 -8.26
C ASN A 101 -9.71 1.71 -7.01
N VAL A 102 -9.86 2.94 -6.52
CA VAL A 102 -9.19 3.42 -5.30
C VAL A 102 -10.18 3.45 -4.14
N LEU A 103 -9.97 2.56 -3.18
CA LEU A 103 -10.72 2.51 -1.92
C LEU A 103 -10.01 3.36 -0.88
N ILE A 104 -10.60 4.46 -0.45
CA ILE A 104 -9.98 5.38 0.50
C ILE A 104 -10.58 5.27 1.91
N SER A 105 -9.72 5.21 2.91
CA SER A 105 -10.06 5.47 4.30
C SER A 105 -9.20 6.62 4.81
N ARG A 106 -9.83 7.71 5.25
CA ARG A 106 -9.12 8.86 5.81
C ARG A 106 -9.19 8.80 7.33
N SER A 107 -8.03 8.84 7.98
CA SER A 107 -7.95 8.82 9.44
C SER A 107 -7.52 10.19 9.95
N PHE A 108 -8.22 10.68 10.97
CA PHE A 108 -7.95 11.98 11.61
C PHE A 108 -7.39 11.83 13.03
N THR A 109 -7.40 10.60 13.57
CA THR A 109 -6.86 10.28 14.89
C THR A 109 -6.05 9.00 14.86
N TRP A 110 -5.22 8.79 15.89
CA TRP A 110 -4.44 7.58 16.09
C TRP A 110 -5.35 6.33 16.19
N HIS A 111 -6.37 6.37 17.05
CA HIS A 111 -7.31 5.26 17.21
C HIS A 111 -8.04 4.90 15.90
N GLN A 112 -8.40 5.88 15.07
CA GLN A 112 -9.01 5.60 13.75
C GLN A 112 -8.04 4.90 12.80
N LEU A 113 -6.75 5.25 12.83
CA LEU A 113 -5.73 4.56 12.04
C LEU A 113 -5.58 3.12 12.51
N VAL A 114 -5.44 2.91 13.81
CA VAL A 114 -5.28 1.59 14.43
C VAL A 114 -6.48 0.70 14.13
N GLU A 115 -7.69 1.19 14.36
CA GLU A 115 -8.96 0.50 14.03
C GLU A 115 -9.02 0.10 12.55
N THR A 116 -8.67 1.02 11.64
CA THR A 116 -8.64 0.73 10.21
C THR A 116 -7.65 -0.38 9.87
N LEU A 117 -6.42 -0.31 10.37
CA LEU A 117 -5.38 -1.28 10.04
C LEU A 117 -5.59 -2.64 10.70
N GLN A 118 -6.02 -2.65 11.96
CA GLN A 118 -6.20 -3.86 12.77
C GLN A 118 -7.47 -4.62 12.39
N ASN A 119 -8.59 -3.92 12.29
CA ASN A 119 -9.91 -4.55 12.29
C ASN A 119 -10.63 -4.45 10.94
N ARG A 120 -10.40 -3.37 10.16
CA ARG A 120 -11.17 -3.12 8.92
C ARG A 120 -10.44 -3.54 7.64
N LEU A 121 -9.12 -3.45 7.63
CA LEU A 121 -8.31 -3.74 6.45
C LEU A 121 -8.41 -5.22 6.06
N ASN A 122 -8.30 -6.12 7.03
CA ASN A 122 -8.28 -7.56 6.75
C ASN A 122 -9.60 -8.08 6.16
N PRO A 123 -10.79 -7.76 6.72
CA PRO A 123 -12.07 -8.09 6.08
C PRO A 123 -12.29 -7.43 4.73
N LEU A 124 -11.74 -6.21 4.52
CA LEU A 124 -11.82 -5.53 3.23
C LEU A 124 -11.05 -6.30 2.15
N VAL A 125 -9.87 -6.79 2.48
CA VAL A 125 -9.05 -7.62 1.58
C VAL A 125 -9.71 -8.98 1.29
N ASP A 126 -10.48 -9.54 2.22
CA ASP A 126 -11.22 -10.80 1.98
C ASP A 126 -12.36 -10.66 0.97
N ARG A 127 -13.11 -9.56 1.07
CA ARG A 127 -14.32 -9.33 0.25
C ARG A 127 -14.03 -8.65 -1.08
N SER A 128 -12.80 -8.21 -1.32
CA SER A 128 -12.44 -7.43 -2.50
C SER A 128 -11.08 -7.90 -3.01
N CYS A 129 -10.94 -8.01 -4.33
CA CYS A 129 -9.62 -8.27 -4.91
C CYS A 129 -8.74 -7.03 -4.71
N VAL A 130 -7.91 -7.00 -3.67
CA VAL A 130 -7.00 -5.89 -3.37
C VAL A 130 -5.63 -6.18 -3.94
N ASP A 131 -5.14 -5.29 -4.81
CA ASP A 131 -3.83 -5.42 -5.47
C ASP A 131 -2.71 -4.82 -4.61
N ALA A 132 -2.97 -3.66 -3.98
CA ALA A 132 -2.03 -3.03 -3.08
C ALA A 132 -2.73 -2.25 -1.95
N VAL A 133 -2.04 -2.15 -0.81
CA VAL A 133 -2.44 -1.31 0.33
C VAL A 133 -1.38 -0.23 0.52
N LEU A 134 -1.83 1.02 0.51
CA LEU A 134 -0.99 2.20 0.64
C LEU A 134 -1.37 2.95 1.92
N VAL A 135 -0.40 3.22 2.79
CA VAL A 135 -0.63 3.94 4.04
C VAL A 135 0.20 5.21 4.05
N SER A 136 -0.48 6.36 4.08
CA SER A 136 0.14 7.67 4.13
C SER A 136 0.25 8.12 5.59
N GLY A 137 1.44 8.51 6.04
CA GLY A 137 1.63 9.11 7.36
C GLY A 137 1.31 8.17 8.53
N ILE A 138 1.78 6.92 8.49
CA ILE A 138 1.49 5.91 9.52
C ILE A 138 1.86 6.35 10.95
N THR A 139 2.82 7.26 11.10
CA THR A 139 3.24 7.83 12.39
C THR A 139 2.69 9.24 12.65
N LYS A 140 1.76 9.73 11.82
CA LYS A 140 1.31 11.14 11.85
C LYS A 140 0.71 11.56 13.18
N PHE A 141 -0.01 10.65 13.83
CA PHE A 141 -0.68 10.86 15.11
C PHE A 141 0.05 10.17 16.27
N PHE A 142 1.25 9.65 16.05
CA PHE A 142 1.96 8.88 17.07
C PHE A 142 2.55 9.80 18.14
N GLU A 143 2.29 9.50 19.40
CA GLU A 143 2.90 10.15 20.56
C GLU A 143 3.77 9.15 21.32
N TYR A 144 4.83 9.65 21.99
CA TYR A 144 5.81 8.80 22.66
C TYR A 144 5.30 8.34 24.04
N GLU A 145 4.25 7.53 24.03
CA GLU A 145 3.62 6.96 25.22
C GLU A 145 3.36 5.45 25.05
N GLN A 146 3.35 4.72 26.17
CA GLN A 146 3.25 3.25 26.17
C GLN A 146 2.00 2.73 25.44
N SER A 147 0.85 3.40 25.59
CA SER A 147 -0.41 3.06 24.93
C SER A 147 -0.29 3.07 23.40
N TYR A 148 0.35 4.11 22.84
CA TYR A 148 0.57 4.25 21.40
C TYR A 148 1.48 3.15 20.85
N PHE A 149 2.49 2.70 21.60
CA PHE A 149 3.32 1.55 21.19
C PHE A 149 2.50 0.26 21.10
N GLN A 150 1.64 -0.03 22.08
CA GLN A 150 0.78 -1.22 22.06
C GLN A 150 -0.18 -1.19 20.87
N GLU A 151 -0.79 -0.03 20.62
CA GLU A 151 -1.69 0.16 19.48
C GLU A 151 -0.95 0.09 18.13
N LEU A 152 0.30 0.54 18.06
CA LEU A 152 1.14 0.36 16.86
C LEU A 152 1.38 -1.12 16.57
N LEU A 153 1.67 -1.92 17.60
CA LEU A 153 1.81 -3.37 17.44
C LEU A 153 0.52 -4.02 16.96
N GLN A 154 -0.64 -3.55 17.43
CA GLN A 154 -1.95 -3.99 16.96
C GLN A 154 -2.17 -3.63 15.48
N ALA A 155 -1.84 -2.41 15.07
CA ALA A 155 -1.92 -1.97 13.69
C ALA A 155 -1.01 -2.81 12.77
N ILE A 156 0.23 -3.06 13.19
CA ILE A 156 1.19 -3.92 12.47
C ILE A 156 0.67 -5.36 12.39
N SER A 157 0.06 -5.88 13.45
CA SER A 157 -0.58 -7.21 13.45
C SER A 157 -1.67 -7.32 12.38
N GLY A 158 -2.51 -6.28 12.24
CA GLY A 158 -3.49 -6.19 11.16
C GLY A 158 -2.88 -6.25 9.77
N VAL A 159 -1.81 -5.49 9.53
CA VAL A 159 -1.06 -5.51 8.26
C VAL A 159 -0.43 -6.88 8.00
N LYS A 160 0.13 -7.53 9.03
CA LYS A 160 0.70 -8.88 8.90
C LYS A 160 -0.33 -9.92 8.46
N LYS A 161 -1.57 -9.85 8.98
CA LYS A 161 -2.65 -10.75 8.55
C LYS A 161 -2.95 -10.62 7.06
N VAL A 162 -2.92 -9.40 6.53
CA VAL A 162 -3.13 -9.14 5.09
C VAL A 162 -1.99 -9.74 4.26
N ILE A 163 -0.74 -9.55 4.68
CA ILE A 163 0.43 -10.09 3.98
C ILE A 163 0.43 -11.62 4.00
N ALA A 164 0.07 -12.23 5.14
CA ALA A 164 0.08 -13.68 5.31
C ALA A 164 -0.91 -14.42 4.38
N LYS A 165 -1.98 -13.77 3.91
CA LYS A 165 -2.95 -14.37 2.97
C LYS A 165 -2.41 -14.55 1.55
N ARG A 166 -1.28 -13.89 1.25
CA ARG A 166 -0.59 -13.99 -0.04
C ARG A 166 0.57 -15.00 0.00
N ARG A 167 0.78 -15.69 1.13
CA ARG A 167 1.66 -16.86 1.24
C ARG A 167 0.89 -18.12 0.86
#